data_AF-A0A4P9WPN1-F1
#
_entry.id   AF-A0A4P9WPN1-F1
#
_cell.length_a   1.000
_cell.length_b   1.000
_cell.length_c   1.000
_cell.angle_alpha   90.00
_cell.angle_beta   90.00
_cell.angle_gamma   90.00
#
_symmetry.space_group_name_H-M   'P 1'
#
loop_
_entity.id
_entity.type
_entity.pdbx_description
1 polymer ?
#
loop_
_entity_poly.entity_id
_entity_poly.type
_entity_poly.pdbx_seq_one_letter_code
_entity_poly.pdbx_strand_id
1 'polypeptide(L)'
;IPIQGGIPSTKTIAHQLYDIIDYLKQYKDTGQKFTRLELVRKLGYNPDHDIWHQLVINERVAFRDDTEQYSFKTKYDLRDKDALYRLLSKNKDRGIEVKDLREGWVDVVKAVAEMEAEGRVSIIRGKDGPKTVFWSDPQYKITISPEFIEYWRNTK
;
A
#
# COMPACT_ATOMS: atom_id res chain seq x y z
N ILE A 1 17.21 -20.49 22.79
CA ILE A 1 18.65 -20.65 22.49
C ILE A 1 19.10 -19.34 21.85
N PRO A 2 20.08 -18.61 22.42
CA PRO A 2 20.53 -17.35 21.83
C PRO A 2 21.20 -17.62 20.49
N ILE A 3 20.80 -16.86 19.48
CA ILE A 3 21.32 -16.96 18.11
C ILE A 3 22.75 -16.38 18.14
N GLN A 4 23.74 -17.25 18.09
CA GLN A 4 25.17 -16.91 18.08
C GLN A 4 25.49 -15.99 16.90
N GLY A 5 25.92 -14.75 17.17
CA GLY A 5 26.57 -13.91 16.15
C GLY A 5 26.32 -12.39 16.18
N GLY A 6 25.44 -11.87 17.04
CA GLY A 6 25.17 -10.41 17.10
C GLY A 6 25.55 -9.81 18.45
N ILE A 7 26.18 -8.62 18.43
CA ILE A 7 26.30 -7.79 19.63
C ILE A 7 24.87 -7.38 20.06
N PRO A 8 24.54 -7.38 21.37
CA PRO A 8 23.26 -6.87 21.84
C PRO A 8 23.00 -5.46 21.31
N SER A 9 21.77 -5.18 20.88
CA SER A 9 21.43 -3.84 20.42
C SER A 9 21.52 -2.82 21.56
N THR A 10 22.09 -1.65 21.28
CA THR A 10 22.01 -0.47 22.16
C THR A 10 20.86 0.47 21.77
N LYS A 11 20.15 0.15 20.67
CA LYS A 11 19.06 0.96 20.14
C LYS A 11 17.78 0.71 20.93
N THR A 12 16.89 1.70 20.98
CA THR A 12 15.55 1.49 21.56
C THR A 12 14.74 0.50 20.73
N ILE A 13 13.78 -0.17 21.36
CA ILE A 13 12.84 -1.09 20.71
C ILE A 13 12.19 -0.47 19.46
N ALA A 14 11.74 0.79 19.55
CA ALA A 14 11.12 1.49 18.44
C ALA A 14 12.05 1.66 17.22
N HIS A 15 13.34 1.95 17.46
CA HIS A 15 14.32 2.05 16.37
C HIS A 15 14.61 0.68 15.75
N GLN A 16 14.71 -0.37 16.57
CA GLN A 16 14.92 -1.73 16.06
C GLN A 16 13.73 -2.20 15.21
N LEU A 17 12.51 -1.92 15.65
CA LEU A 17 11.30 -2.22 14.90
C LEU A 17 11.28 -1.46 13.56
N TYR A 18 11.63 -0.18 13.58
CA TYR A 18 11.75 0.64 12.38
C TYR A 18 12.79 0.08 11.40
N ASP A 19 14.01 -0.23 11.87
CA ASP A 19 15.08 -0.79 11.05
C ASP A 19 14.61 -2.05 10.30
N ILE A 20 13.92 -2.95 11.00
CA ILE A 20 13.43 -4.20 10.42
C ILE A 20 12.33 -3.93 9.39
N ILE A 21 11.34 -3.10 9.72
CA ILE A 21 10.24 -2.79 8.80
C ILE A 21 10.75 -2.08 7.55
N ASP A 22 11.68 -1.13 7.71
CA ASP A 22 12.30 -0.43 6.59
C ASP A 22 13.09 -1.40 5.71
N TYR A 23 13.84 -2.33 6.31
CA TYR A 23 14.52 -3.39 5.57
C TYR A 23 13.53 -4.28 4.79
N LEU A 24 12.47 -4.77 5.43
CA LEU A 24 11.44 -5.58 4.76
C LEU A 24 10.78 -4.82 3.61
N LYS A 25 10.55 -3.52 3.79
CA LYS A 25 9.91 -2.65 2.79
C LYS A 25 10.71 -2.54 1.49
N GLN A 26 12.04 -2.63 1.55
CA GLN A 26 12.91 -2.64 0.35
C GLN A 26 12.64 -3.83 -0.58
N TYR A 27 12.04 -4.90 -0.05
CA TYR A 27 11.74 -6.14 -0.79
C TYR A 27 10.24 -6.36 -1.02
N LYS A 28 9.41 -5.33 -0.80
CA LYS A 28 7.95 -5.43 -0.97
C LYS A 28 7.54 -5.91 -2.37
N ASP A 29 8.29 -5.51 -3.41
CA ASP A 29 7.96 -5.81 -4.81
C ASP A 29 8.44 -7.20 -5.25
N THR A 30 9.47 -7.76 -4.59
CA THR A 30 9.99 -9.10 -4.88
C THR A 30 9.22 -10.20 -4.16
N GLY A 31 8.45 -9.83 -3.12
CA GLY A 31 7.76 -10.80 -2.25
C GLY A 31 8.72 -11.63 -1.40
N GLN A 32 9.99 -11.22 -1.30
CA GLN A 32 10.98 -11.93 -0.50
C GLN A 32 10.59 -11.92 0.98
N LYS A 33 10.79 -13.06 1.61
CA LYS A 33 10.51 -13.29 3.03
C LYS A 33 11.80 -13.65 3.73
N PHE A 34 11.88 -13.30 5.01
CA PHE A 34 13.10 -13.44 5.80
C PHE A 34 12.79 -14.14 7.11
N THR A 35 13.64 -15.10 7.48
CA THR A 35 13.65 -15.72 8.81
C THR A 35 14.28 -14.78 9.83
N ARG A 36 14.08 -15.06 11.14
CA ARG A 36 14.73 -14.29 12.22
C ARG A 36 16.25 -14.25 12.06
N LEU A 37 16.86 -15.39 11.72
CA LEU A 37 18.30 -15.52 11.55
C LEU A 37 18.83 -14.66 10.40
N GLU A 38 18.11 -14.61 9.27
CA GLU A 38 18.48 -13.75 8.15
C GLU A 38 18.38 -12.28 8.52
N LEU A 39 17.33 -11.86 9.22
CA LEU A 39 17.17 -10.49 9.70
C LEU A 39 18.30 -10.09 10.65
N VAL A 40 18.62 -10.91 11.65
CA VAL A 40 19.73 -10.65 12.59
C VAL A 40 21.06 -10.51 11.84
N ARG A 41 21.34 -11.39 10.88
CA ARG A 41 22.56 -11.32 10.06
C ARG A 41 22.61 -10.03 9.24
N LYS A 42 21.48 -9.57 8.72
CA LYS A 42 21.40 -8.35 7.91
C LYS A 42 21.54 -7.08 8.75
N LEU A 43 20.98 -7.06 9.96
CA LEU A 43 21.06 -5.93 10.88
C LEU A 43 22.46 -5.79 11.52
N GLY A 44 23.21 -6.90 11.65
CA GLY A 44 24.52 -6.91 12.29
C GLY A 44 24.49 -6.81 13.81
N TYR A 45 23.31 -6.85 14.42
CA TYR A 45 23.09 -6.88 15.87
C TYR A 45 21.96 -7.84 16.21
N ASN A 46 21.88 -8.28 17.47
CA ASN A 46 20.78 -9.08 17.96
C ASN A 46 19.68 -8.17 18.53
N PRO A 47 18.49 -8.08 17.92
CA PRO A 47 17.37 -7.30 18.45
C PRO A 47 16.90 -7.85 19.80
N ASP A 48 16.23 -7.01 20.57
CA ASP A 48 15.57 -7.42 21.80
C ASP A 48 14.53 -8.50 21.53
N HIS A 49 14.37 -9.42 22.49
CA HIS A 49 13.47 -10.57 22.35
C HIS A 49 12.03 -10.16 22.02
N ASP A 50 11.56 -9.05 22.59
CA ASP A 50 10.19 -8.57 22.41
C ASP A 50 9.89 -8.04 21.00
N ILE A 51 10.93 -7.74 20.19
CA ILE A 51 10.77 -7.25 18.82
C ILE A 51 10.03 -8.27 17.96
N TRP A 52 10.31 -9.56 18.13
CA TRP A 52 9.69 -10.60 17.31
C TRP A 52 8.18 -10.67 17.51
N HIS A 53 7.71 -10.48 18.76
CA HIS A 53 6.29 -10.41 19.07
C HIS A 53 5.66 -9.12 18.51
N GLN A 54 6.35 -7.98 18.65
CA GLN A 54 5.87 -6.71 18.10
C GLN A 54 5.75 -6.72 16.57
N LEU A 55 6.67 -7.41 15.88
CA LEU A 55 6.60 -7.59 14.43
C LEU A 55 5.37 -8.39 14.02
N VAL A 56 5.00 -9.43 14.75
CA VAL A 56 3.81 -10.25 14.43
C VAL A 56 2.51 -9.45 14.58
N ILE A 57 2.46 -8.55 15.56
CA ILE A 57 1.28 -7.70 15.80
C ILE A 57 1.20 -6.53 14.81
N ASN A 58 2.31 -6.15 14.19
CA ASN A 58 2.38 -4.98 13.33
C ASN A 58 1.60 -5.17 12.02
N GLU A 59 0.67 -4.26 11.71
CA GLU A 59 -0.15 -4.33 10.49
C GLU A 59 0.64 -4.26 9.17
N ARG A 60 1.87 -3.74 9.20
CA ARG A 60 2.77 -3.61 8.05
C ARG A 60 3.69 -4.81 7.87
N VAL A 61 3.55 -5.83 8.70
CA VAL A 61 4.33 -7.06 8.64
C VAL A 61 3.38 -8.23 8.44
N ALA A 62 3.69 -9.08 7.47
CA ALA A 62 3.08 -10.39 7.35
C ALA A 62 4.03 -11.42 7.98
N PHE A 63 3.50 -12.21 8.89
CA PHE A 63 4.22 -13.33 9.51
C PHE A 63 3.59 -14.65 9.08
N ARG A 64 4.43 -15.61 8.69
CA ARG A 64 4.02 -16.96 8.33
C ARG A 64 4.54 -17.95 9.37
N ASP A 65 3.63 -18.52 10.15
CA ASP A 65 3.95 -19.37 11.31
C ASP A 65 4.61 -20.70 10.91
N ASP A 66 4.20 -21.27 9.77
CA ASP A 66 4.70 -22.55 9.23
C ASP A 66 6.22 -22.59 8.95
N THR A 67 6.82 -21.43 8.70
CA THR A 67 8.20 -21.27 8.23
C THR A 67 8.94 -20.19 8.99
N GLU A 68 8.30 -19.58 9.99
CA GLU A 68 8.83 -18.49 10.81
C GLU A 68 9.40 -17.33 9.98
N GLN A 69 8.68 -16.93 8.94
CA GLN A 69 9.11 -15.91 7.97
C GLN A 69 8.33 -14.61 8.07
N TYR A 70 9.05 -13.51 7.90
CA TYR A 70 8.56 -12.13 7.93
C TYR A 70 8.67 -11.49 6.55
N SER A 71 7.65 -10.74 6.14
CA SER A 71 7.68 -9.92 4.93
C SER A 71 6.92 -8.62 5.13
N PHE A 72 7.20 -7.61 4.31
CA PHE A 72 6.43 -6.37 4.34
C PHE A 72 5.01 -6.59 3.80
N LYS A 73 4.03 -5.97 4.45
CA LYS A 73 2.64 -5.93 4.03
C LYS A 73 2.27 -4.50 3.66
N THR A 74 2.01 -4.28 2.38
CA THR A 74 1.49 -3.01 1.89
C THR A 74 0.07 -2.80 2.41
N LYS A 75 -0.37 -1.54 2.50
CA LYS A 75 -1.73 -1.24 2.94
C LYS A 75 -2.79 -1.90 2.04
N TYR A 76 -2.50 -1.96 0.73
CA TYR A 76 -3.29 -2.69 -0.25
C TYR A 76 -2.37 -3.58 -1.09
N ASP A 77 -2.68 -4.87 -1.18
CA ASP A 77 -2.01 -5.82 -2.09
C ASP A 77 -2.67 -5.69 -3.46
N LEU A 78 -2.14 -4.77 -4.28
CA LEU A 78 -2.64 -4.45 -5.61
C LEU A 78 -1.53 -4.67 -6.63
N ARG A 79 -1.86 -5.33 -7.73
CA ARG A 79 -0.92 -5.57 -8.85
C ARG A 79 -1.50 -5.23 -10.22
N ASP A 80 -2.80 -4.95 -10.29
CA ASP A 80 -3.51 -4.73 -11.54
C ASP A 80 -4.78 -3.87 -11.37
N LYS A 81 -5.35 -3.46 -12.52
CA LYS A 81 -6.56 -2.63 -12.60
C LYS A 81 -7.79 -3.31 -12.00
N ASP A 82 -7.92 -4.62 -12.13
CA ASP A 82 -9.11 -5.33 -11.68
C ASP A 82 -9.11 -5.52 -10.15
N ALA A 83 -7.95 -5.74 -9.55
CA ALA A 83 -7.76 -5.71 -8.12
C ALA A 83 -8.10 -4.33 -7.56
N LEU A 84 -7.65 -3.26 -8.23
CA LEU A 84 -8.01 -1.90 -7.85
C LEU A 84 -9.52 -1.65 -7.99
N TYR A 85 -10.13 -2.06 -9.11
CA TYR A 85 -11.57 -1.89 -9.32
C TYR A 85 -12.40 -2.63 -8.26
N ARG A 86 -12.02 -3.87 -7.92
CA ARG A 86 -12.66 -4.66 -6.84
C ARG A 86 -12.46 -4.01 -5.46
N LEU A 87 -11.29 -3.44 -5.20
CA LEU A 87 -11.03 -2.73 -3.95
C LEU A 87 -11.95 -1.50 -3.84
N LEU A 88 -12.01 -0.68 -4.89
CA LEU A 88 -12.85 0.50 -4.96
C LEU A 88 -14.34 0.12 -4.87
N SER A 89 -14.77 -0.96 -5.54
CA SER A 89 -16.16 -1.41 -5.51
C SER A 89 -16.62 -1.94 -4.15
N LYS A 90 -15.69 -2.32 -3.26
CA LYS A 90 -15.98 -2.65 -1.86
C LYS A 90 -16.04 -1.43 -0.95
N ASN A 91 -15.54 -0.29 -1.42
CA ASN A 91 -15.45 0.98 -0.71
C ASN A 91 -16.20 2.08 -1.48
N LYS A 92 -17.40 1.79 -2.00
CA LYS A 92 -18.13 2.72 -2.91
C LYS A 92 -18.47 4.07 -2.27
N ASP A 93 -18.57 4.07 -0.94
CA ASP A 93 -18.90 5.21 -0.11
C ASP A 93 -17.71 6.17 0.14
N ARG A 94 -16.48 5.76 -0.18
CA ARG A 94 -15.28 6.55 0.10
C ARG A 94 -14.22 6.47 -0.99
N GLY A 95 -13.49 7.58 -1.14
CA GLY A 95 -12.31 7.61 -2.00
C GLY A 95 -11.10 6.95 -1.34
N ILE A 96 -10.19 6.43 -2.16
CA ILE A 96 -8.89 5.92 -1.71
C ILE A 96 -7.79 6.88 -2.18
N GLU A 97 -6.91 7.26 -1.26
CA GLU A 97 -5.77 8.12 -1.55
C GLU A 97 -4.76 7.40 -2.47
N VAL A 98 -4.36 8.06 -3.56
CA VAL A 98 -3.42 7.51 -4.55
C VAL A 98 -2.06 7.20 -3.92
N LYS A 99 -1.63 7.95 -2.90
CA LYS A 99 -0.38 7.67 -2.17
C LYS A 99 -0.37 6.29 -1.51
N ASP A 100 -1.52 5.83 -1.01
CA ASP A 100 -1.65 4.52 -0.37
C ASP A 100 -1.64 3.40 -1.41
N LEU A 101 -2.16 3.67 -2.61
CA LEU A 101 -2.13 2.73 -3.73
C LEU A 101 -0.72 2.60 -4.32
N ARG A 102 0.02 3.72 -4.44
CA ARG A 102 1.42 3.76 -4.91
C ARG A 102 2.37 2.96 -4.03
N GLU A 103 2.01 2.75 -2.76
CA GLU A 103 2.82 1.93 -1.86
C GLU A 103 2.87 0.46 -2.34
N GLY A 104 1.77 -0.07 -2.86
CA GLY A 104 1.68 -1.46 -3.35
C GLY A 104 1.86 -1.62 -4.85
N TRP A 105 1.60 -0.58 -5.64
CA TRP A 105 1.60 -0.67 -7.10
C TRP A 105 2.16 0.59 -7.76
N VAL A 106 3.35 0.47 -8.36
CA VAL A 106 4.07 1.61 -8.98
C VAL A 106 3.31 2.24 -10.15
N ASP A 107 2.62 1.42 -10.96
CA ASP A 107 1.92 1.87 -12.16
C ASP A 107 0.50 2.39 -11.90
N VAL A 108 0.11 2.52 -10.62
CA VAL A 108 -1.27 2.89 -10.24
C VAL A 108 -1.73 4.21 -10.88
N VAL A 109 -0.83 5.18 -11.06
CA VAL A 109 -1.19 6.51 -11.62
C VAL A 109 -1.63 6.39 -13.07
N LYS A 110 -0.85 5.64 -13.86
CA LYS A 110 -1.16 5.36 -15.26
C LYS A 110 -2.45 4.55 -15.36
N ALA A 111 -2.55 3.50 -14.56
CA ALA A 111 -3.73 2.63 -14.54
C ALA A 111 -5.02 3.38 -14.18
N VAL A 112 -4.97 4.26 -13.18
CA VAL A 112 -6.11 5.07 -12.74
C VAL A 112 -6.53 6.07 -13.83
N ALA A 113 -5.60 6.69 -14.54
CA ALA A 113 -5.92 7.58 -15.66
C ALA A 113 -6.60 6.82 -16.82
N GLU A 114 -6.12 5.62 -17.15
CA GLU A 114 -6.76 4.77 -18.15
C GLU A 114 -8.17 4.34 -17.71
N MET A 115 -8.33 3.92 -16.45
CA MET A 115 -9.64 3.54 -15.90
C MET A 115 -10.63 4.70 -15.84
N GLU A 116 -10.16 5.93 -15.66
CA GLU A 116 -11.01 7.12 -15.70
C GLU A 116 -11.50 7.40 -17.13
N ALA A 117 -10.63 7.26 -18.13
CA ALA A 117 -11.03 7.36 -19.54
C ALA A 117 -12.07 6.28 -19.91
N GLU A 118 -11.93 5.08 -19.34
CA GLU A 118 -12.90 3.98 -19.45
C GLU A 118 -14.21 4.25 -18.66
N GLY A 119 -14.27 5.27 -17.79
CA GLY A 119 -15.42 5.59 -16.93
C GLY A 119 -15.59 4.67 -15.71
N ARG A 120 -14.60 3.81 -15.43
CA ARG A 120 -14.60 2.86 -14.31
C ARG A 120 -14.23 3.51 -12.97
N VAL A 121 -13.56 4.65 -13.00
CA VAL A 121 -13.22 5.42 -11.78
C VAL A 121 -13.42 6.91 -12.00
N SER A 122 -13.53 7.66 -10.90
CA SER A 122 -13.46 9.12 -10.90
C SER A 122 -12.31 9.59 -10.03
N ILE A 123 -11.61 10.65 -10.45
CA ILE A 123 -10.40 11.11 -9.77
C ILE A 123 -10.58 12.55 -9.28
N ILE A 124 -10.33 12.78 -7.99
CA ILE A 124 -10.04 14.11 -7.47
C ILE A 124 -8.55 14.39 -7.64
N ARG A 125 -8.22 15.47 -8.35
CA ARG A 125 -6.84 15.91 -8.61
C ARG A 125 -6.44 17.02 -7.64
N GLY A 126 -5.23 16.93 -7.10
CA GLY A 126 -4.56 18.02 -6.40
C GLY A 126 -3.57 18.74 -7.32
N LYS A 127 -2.75 19.62 -6.72
CA LYS A 127 -1.71 20.37 -7.44
C LYS A 127 -0.71 19.47 -8.19
N ASP A 128 -0.36 18.34 -7.59
CA ASP A 128 0.69 17.44 -8.09
C ASP A 128 0.14 16.20 -8.83
N GLY A 129 -1.16 16.22 -9.18
CA GLY A 129 -1.83 15.16 -9.94
C GLY A 129 -2.93 14.43 -9.17
N PRO A 130 -3.26 13.17 -9.56
CA PRO A 130 -4.31 12.38 -8.90
C PRO A 130 -4.07 12.25 -7.40
N LYS A 131 -5.05 12.68 -6.60
CA LYS A 131 -4.99 12.65 -5.13
C LYS A 131 -5.85 11.52 -4.57
N THR A 132 -7.10 11.42 -5.01
CA THR A 132 -8.07 10.47 -4.48
C THR A 132 -8.85 9.82 -5.63
N VAL A 133 -9.04 8.51 -5.57
CA VAL A 133 -9.75 7.71 -6.59
C VAL A 133 -11.03 7.16 -6.00
N PHE A 134 -12.12 7.26 -6.76
CA PHE A 134 -13.44 6.77 -6.41
C PHE A 134 -13.87 5.70 -7.39
N TRP A 135 -14.64 4.73 -6.90
CA TRP A 135 -15.34 3.80 -7.75
C TRP A 135 -16.37 4.53 -8.63
N SER A 136 -16.45 4.17 -9.90
CA SER A 136 -17.50 4.64 -10.81
C SER A 136 -18.14 3.45 -11.52
N ASP A 137 -19.46 3.50 -11.68
CA ASP A 137 -20.18 2.57 -12.53
C ASP A 137 -20.39 3.21 -13.90
N PRO A 138 -19.89 2.61 -15.00
CA PRO A 138 -20.19 3.06 -16.34
C PRO A 138 -21.71 3.14 -16.63
N GLN A 139 -22.55 2.37 -15.92
CA GLN A 139 -24.00 2.41 -16.06
C GLN A 139 -24.61 3.76 -15.65
N TYR A 140 -23.96 4.50 -14.76
CA TYR A 140 -24.40 5.85 -14.36
C TYR A 140 -23.76 6.96 -15.19
N LYS A 141 -23.03 6.63 -16.26
CA LYS A 141 -22.45 7.62 -17.15
C LYS A 141 -23.54 8.26 -18.00
N ILE A 142 -23.86 9.52 -17.70
CA ILE A 142 -24.81 10.32 -18.47
C ILE A 142 -24.02 11.21 -19.42
N THR A 143 -24.35 11.16 -20.71
CA THR A 143 -23.86 12.15 -21.68
C THR A 143 -24.76 13.37 -21.61
N ILE A 144 -24.18 14.51 -21.23
CA ILE A 144 -24.87 15.80 -21.20
C ILE A 144 -24.50 16.56 -22.48
N SER A 145 -25.51 17.09 -23.17
CA SER A 145 -25.32 17.88 -24.39
C SER A 145 -24.52 19.17 -24.10
N PRO A 146 -23.58 19.58 -24.97
CA PRO A 146 -22.80 20.81 -24.79
C PRO A 146 -23.66 22.05 -24.54
N GLU A 147 -24.81 22.15 -25.21
CA GLU A 147 -25.76 23.27 -25.12
C GLU A 147 -26.35 23.37 -23.70
N PHE A 148 -26.65 22.23 -23.08
CA PHE A 148 -27.15 22.18 -21.71
C PHE A 148 -26.07 22.58 -20.70
N ILE A 149 -24.82 22.14 -20.91
CA ILE A 149 -23.69 22.55 -20.07
C ILE A 149 -23.48 24.06 -20.14
N GLU A 150 -23.57 24.65 -21.33
CA GLU A 150 -23.45 26.09 -21.53
C GLU A 150 -24.61 26.86 -20.88
N TYR A 151 -25.85 26.43 -21.11
CA TYR A 151 -27.02 27.01 -20.46
C TYR A 151 -26.91 26.98 -18.93
N TRP A 152 -26.53 25.83 -18.36
CA TRP A 152 -26.39 25.66 -16.92
C TRP A 152 -25.32 26.59 -16.32
N ARG A 153 -24.15 26.72 -16.97
CA ARG A 153 -23.08 27.63 -16.52
C ARG A 153 -23.47 29.11 -16.54
N ASN A 154 -24.40 29.48 -17.40
CA ASN A 154 -24.86 30.85 -17.58
C ASN A 154 -26.11 31.19 -16.74
N THR A 155 -26.67 30.22 -16.02
CA THR A 155 -27.81 30.45 -15.12
C THR A 155 -27.29 30.95 -13.76
N LYS A 156 -27.81 32.10 -13.29
CA LYS A 156 -27.51 32.68 -11.96
C LYS A 156 -28.53 32.25 -10.92
#